data_AF-A0A8D8HIM7-F1
#
_entry.id   AF-A0A8D8HIM7-F1
#
_cell.length_a   1.000
_cell.length_b   1.000
_cell.length_c   1.000
_cell.angle_alpha   90.00
_cell.angle_beta   90.00
_cell.angle_gamma   90.00
#
_symmetry.space_group_name_H-M   'P 1'
#
loop_
_entity.id
_entity.type
_entity.pdbx_description
1 polymer ?
#
loop_
_entity_poly.entity_id
_entity_poly.type
_entity_poly.pdbx_seq_one_letter_code
_entity_poly.pdbx_strand_id
1 'polypeptide(L)'
;MRRSFALLVITCCAGAALACNQPIRHYISMGCTPSAQRNAEGCPVSYDCPNVVGRRSDKCYLFGKSYAIGEKVPDDETSSICTALVNCVEDVDKSAKFIYAHVDCAEFFRPWKEGCIRQYAAGRCCSTGEVCDADKDKLAKCSLGGQTYYEGEKMQVPGDPCRSCYCDAGFNEKNLEGSCVEQKCSFEIYAVDKLQAGAAPVYKDGICCPWDWRTPSESAKIVRGSSSGSQGQCKFGDLTLNVGDSLEPLQDPQGTHQCECAIPPLVHCKLV
;
A
#
# COMPACT_ATOMS: atom_id res chain seq x y z
N MET A 1 -32.90 53.56 27.67
CA MET A 1 -32.28 53.17 26.38
C MET A 1 -31.59 51.83 26.58
N ARG A 2 -32.22 50.74 26.12
CA ARG A 2 -31.66 49.37 26.14
C ARG A 2 -30.65 49.26 25.00
N ARG A 3 -29.42 48.84 25.29
CA ARG A 3 -28.46 48.37 24.27
C ARG A 3 -28.05 46.95 24.63
N SER A 4 -28.65 46.01 23.93
CA SER A 4 -28.26 44.60 23.91
C SER A 4 -26.93 44.47 23.16
N PHE A 5 -25.93 43.85 23.79
CA PHE A 5 -24.74 43.36 23.11
C PHE A 5 -24.86 41.84 23.00
N ALA A 6 -25.12 41.35 21.78
CA ALA A 6 -25.06 39.93 21.47
C ALA A 6 -23.59 39.56 21.21
N LEU A 7 -23.00 38.76 22.09
CA LEU A 7 -21.72 38.09 21.82
C LEU A 7 -21.98 36.90 20.90
N LEU A 8 -21.55 37.03 19.64
CA LEU A 8 -21.42 35.92 18.70
C LEU A 8 -20.18 35.10 19.10
N VAL A 9 -20.42 33.95 19.74
CA VAL A 9 -19.39 32.91 19.92
C VAL A 9 -19.21 32.24 18.55
N ILE A 10 -18.15 32.62 17.85
CA ILE A 10 -17.71 31.93 16.63
C ILE A 10 -16.98 30.67 17.07
N THR A 11 -17.71 29.56 17.13
CA THR A 11 -17.14 28.23 17.33
C THR A 11 -16.40 27.86 16.05
N CYS A 12 -15.08 28.04 16.06
CA CYS A 12 -14.20 27.57 14.99
C CYS A 12 -14.13 26.04 15.09
N CYS A 13 -15.06 25.33 14.44
CA CYS A 13 -14.88 23.93 14.12
C CYS A 13 -13.82 23.86 13.01
N ALA A 14 -12.55 23.91 13.40
CA ALA A 14 -11.48 23.37 12.58
C ALA A 14 -11.78 21.87 12.41
N GLY A 15 -12.46 21.52 11.32
CA GLY A 15 -12.61 20.14 10.92
C GLY A 15 -11.21 19.60 10.64
N ALA A 16 -10.62 18.92 11.62
CA ALA A 16 -9.53 18.02 11.34
C ALA A 16 -10.06 17.06 10.28
N ALA A 17 -9.50 17.10 9.08
CA ALA A 17 -9.74 16.06 8.09
C ALA A 17 -9.25 14.76 8.73
N LEU A 18 -10.19 13.96 9.24
CA LEU A 18 -9.88 12.70 9.87
C LEU A 18 -9.24 11.79 8.82
N ALA A 19 -7.94 11.53 8.99
CA ALA A 19 -7.18 10.62 8.14
C ALA A 19 -7.21 9.23 8.79
N CYS A 20 -7.59 8.22 8.00
CA CYS A 20 -7.67 6.85 8.49
C CYS A 20 -6.30 6.37 8.99
N ASN A 21 -6.22 5.93 10.25
CA ASN A 21 -4.99 5.46 10.90
C ASN A 21 -4.75 3.94 10.77
N GLN A 22 -5.61 3.26 10.01
CA GLN A 22 -5.50 1.82 9.76
C GLN A 22 -4.87 1.54 8.40
N PRO A 23 -4.08 0.46 8.27
CA PRO A 23 -3.39 0.16 7.03
C PRO A 23 -4.37 -0.43 5.99
N ILE A 24 -4.82 0.40 5.06
CA ILE A 24 -5.84 0.06 4.05
C ILE A 24 -5.27 -0.21 2.65
N ARG A 25 -3.95 -0.13 2.47
CA ARG A 25 -3.34 -0.13 1.12
C ARG A 25 -3.59 -1.41 0.34
N HIS A 26 -3.71 -2.55 1.03
CA HIS A 26 -4.02 -3.82 0.41
C HIS A 26 -5.42 -3.81 -0.23
N TYR A 27 -6.43 -3.22 0.42
CA TYR A 27 -7.77 -3.07 -0.17
C TYR A 27 -7.75 -2.21 -1.43
N ILE A 28 -7.05 -1.07 -1.38
CA ILE A 28 -6.92 -0.18 -2.54
C ILE A 28 -6.22 -0.93 -3.69
N SER A 29 -5.17 -1.69 -3.37
CA SER A 29 -4.44 -2.48 -4.36
C SER A 29 -5.29 -3.59 -4.97
N MET A 30 -6.19 -4.22 -4.22
CA MET A 30 -7.13 -5.22 -4.77
C MET A 30 -8.33 -4.61 -5.53
N GLY A 31 -8.40 -3.27 -5.60
CA GLY A 31 -9.54 -2.56 -6.20
C GLY A 31 -10.82 -2.66 -5.39
N CYS A 32 -10.73 -2.87 -4.07
CA CYS A 32 -11.91 -2.88 -3.21
C CYS A 32 -12.50 -1.47 -3.06
N THR A 33 -13.83 -1.41 -2.90
CA THR A 33 -14.55 -0.14 -2.75
C THR A 33 -14.83 0.14 -1.27
N PRO A 34 -14.45 1.30 -0.71
CA PRO A 34 -14.77 1.64 0.67
C PRO A 34 -16.28 1.89 0.82
N SER A 35 -16.86 1.48 1.94
CA SER A 35 -18.24 1.86 2.28
C SER A 35 -18.38 3.39 2.42
N ALA A 36 -19.59 3.93 2.31
CA ALA A 36 -19.81 5.38 2.45
C ALA A 36 -19.69 5.85 3.92
N GLN A 37 -20.00 4.96 4.86
CA GLN A 37 -19.92 5.26 6.29
C GLN A 37 -18.46 5.36 6.75
N ARG A 38 -18.22 6.22 7.74
CA ARG A 38 -16.90 6.47 8.34
C ARG A 38 -16.99 6.31 9.86
N ASN A 39 -15.92 5.78 10.47
CA ASN A 39 -15.77 5.75 11.92
C ASN A 39 -15.28 7.11 12.46
N ALA A 40 -15.08 7.20 13.77
CA ALA A 40 -14.63 8.42 14.44
C ALA A 40 -13.22 8.87 13.99
N GLU A 41 -12.40 7.94 13.51
CA GLU A 41 -11.06 8.16 13.00
C GLU A 41 -11.04 8.48 11.48
N GLY A 42 -12.21 8.57 10.84
CA GLY A 42 -12.33 8.86 9.40
C GLY A 42 -11.99 7.68 8.48
N CYS A 43 -11.85 6.46 9.01
CA CYS A 43 -11.75 5.24 8.21
C CYS A 43 -13.11 4.79 7.69
N PRO A 44 -13.18 4.18 6.50
CA PRO A 44 -14.34 3.38 6.12
C PRO A 44 -14.63 2.31 7.17
N VAL A 45 -15.91 2.07 7.44
CA VAL A 45 -16.32 1.02 8.38
C VAL A 45 -16.18 -0.39 7.78
N SER A 46 -16.02 -0.49 6.47
CA SER A 46 -15.83 -1.75 5.73
C SER A 46 -15.40 -1.49 4.28
N TYR A 47 -14.87 -2.51 3.62
CA TYR A 47 -14.65 -2.54 2.18
C TYR A 47 -15.51 -3.61 1.51
N ASP A 48 -15.97 -3.33 0.30
CA ASP A 48 -16.49 -4.34 -0.61
C ASP A 48 -15.35 -4.84 -1.53
N CYS A 49 -15.03 -6.12 -1.41
CA CYS A 49 -13.93 -6.79 -2.10
C CYS A 49 -14.44 -7.97 -2.93
N PRO A 50 -15.20 -7.72 -4.03
CA PRO A 50 -15.75 -8.80 -4.86
C PRO A 50 -14.64 -9.68 -5.45
N ASN A 51 -13.50 -9.06 -5.76
CA ASN A 51 -12.29 -9.71 -6.25
C ASN A 51 -11.53 -10.49 -5.18
N VAL A 52 -12.02 -10.65 -3.94
CA VAL A 52 -11.39 -11.48 -2.89
C VAL A 52 -12.31 -12.64 -2.52
N VAL A 53 -13.58 -12.36 -2.29
CA VAL A 53 -14.58 -13.37 -1.88
C VAL A 53 -15.06 -14.23 -3.05
N GLY A 54 -14.97 -13.73 -4.29
CA GLY A 54 -15.46 -14.39 -5.51
C GLY A 54 -14.38 -14.69 -6.55
N ARG A 55 -13.11 -14.82 -6.16
CA ARG A 55 -12.05 -15.15 -7.13
C ARG A 55 -12.33 -16.49 -7.77
N ARG A 56 -12.32 -16.52 -9.10
CA ARG A 56 -12.33 -17.78 -9.83
C ARG A 56 -10.92 -18.36 -9.81
N SER A 57 -10.82 -19.66 -9.58
CA SER A 57 -9.52 -20.36 -9.57
C SER A 57 -8.86 -20.37 -10.95
N ASP A 58 -9.59 -20.13 -12.03
CA ASP A 58 -9.10 -20.11 -13.42
C ASP A 58 -8.74 -18.71 -13.94
N LYS A 59 -8.60 -17.72 -13.04
CA LYS A 59 -8.20 -16.34 -13.38
C LYS A 59 -7.15 -15.79 -12.43
N CYS A 60 -6.25 -14.99 -12.97
CA CYS A 60 -5.33 -14.20 -12.16
C CYS A 60 -5.94 -12.83 -11.85
N TYR A 61 -5.55 -12.22 -10.74
CA TYR A 61 -6.07 -10.92 -10.29
C TYR A 61 -4.92 -10.01 -9.90
N LEU A 62 -4.90 -8.78 -10.42
CA LEU A 62 -3.89 -7.78 -10.06
C LEU A 62 -4.48 -6.38 -10.20
N PHE A 63 -4.33 -5.54 -9.18
CA PHE A 63 -4.73 -4.13 -9.22
C PHE A 63 -6.23 -3.94 -9.51
N GLY A 64 -7.05 -4.84 -8.97
CA GLY A 64 -8.51 -4.87 -9.18
C GLY A 64 -8.96 -5.37 -10.56
N LYS A 65 -8.04 -5.81 -11.42
CA LYS A 65 -8.33 -6.38 -12.74
C LYS A 65 -8.20 -7.89 -12.72
N SER A 66 -9.00 -8.58 -13.54
CA SER A 66 -8.88 -10.03 -13.75
C SER A 66 -8.24 -10.32 -15.11
N TYR A 67 -7.41 -11.36 -15.17
CA TYR A 67 -6.72 -11.81 -16.35
C TYR A 67 -7.03 -13.30 -16.59
N ALA A 68 -7.36 -13.65 -17.82
CA ALA A 68 -7.52 -15.04 -18.25
C ALA A 68 -6.15 -15.71 -18.44
N ILE A 69 -6.11 -17.04 -18.35
CA ILE A 69 -4.91 -17.82 -18.67
C ILE A 69 -4.44 -17.47 -20.10
N GLY A 70 -3.15 -17.16 -20.23
CA GLY A 70 -2.52 -16.68 -21.46
C GLY A 70 -2.48 -15.16 -21.62
N GLU A 71 -3.20 -14.40 -20.80
CA GLU A 71 -3.13 -12.93 -20.84
C GLU A 71 -1.90 -12.38 -20.12
N LYS A 72 -1.35 -11.31 -20.71
CA LYS A 72 -0.23 -10.55 -20.16
C LYS A 72 -0.73 -9.28 -19.48
N VAL A 73 -0.19 -8.97 -18.30
CA VAL A 73 -0.39 -7.66 -17.67
C VAL A 73 0.39 -6.60 -18.45
N PRO A 74 -0.21 -5.44 -18.79
CA PRO A 74 0.51 -4.34 -19.41
C PRO A 74 1.77 -3.95 -18.64
N ASP A 75 2.90 -3.80 -19.34
CA ASP A 75 4.21 -3.60 -18.68
C ASP A 75 4.26 -2.32 -17.83
N ASP A 76 3.50 -1.29 -18.20
CA ASP A 76 3.40 -0.01 -17.49
C ASP A 76 2.69 -0.11 -16.12
N GLU A 77 1.89 -1.15 -15.90
CA GLU A 77 1.28 -1.41 -14.59
C GLU A 77 2.30 -1.96 -13.58
N THR A 78 3.37 -2.62 -14.03
CA THR A 78 4.31 -3.34 -13.15
C THR A 78 5.77 -2.89 -13.28
N SER A 79 6.12 -2.08 -14.28
CA SER A 79 7.49 -1.61 -14.49
C SER A 79 8.01 -0.72 -13.36
N SER A 80 7.12 -0.02 -12.66
CA SER A 80 7.45 0.86 -11.54
C SER A 80 7.88 0.10 -10.28
N ILE A 81 7.50 -1.18 -10.18
CA ILE A 81 7.75 -2.06 -9.04
C ILE A 81 8.74 -3.19 -9.35
N CYS A 82 9.59 -3.00 -10.38
CA CYS A 82 10.60 -3.97 -10.80
C CYS A 82 10.07 -5.36 -11.14
N THR A 83 8.85 -5.43 -11.68
CA THR A 83 8.27 -6.70 -12.12
C THR A 83 7.98 -6.63 -13.61
N ALA A 84 8.54 -7.58 -14.36
CA ALA A 84 8.39 -7.68 -15.81
C ALA A 84 7.83 -9.04 -16.22
N LEU A 85 7.35 -9.13 -17.46
CA LEU A 85 6.88 -10.38 -18.07
C LEU A 85 5.80 -11.08 -17.25
N VAL A 86 4.86 -10.31 -16.69
CA VAL A 86 3.79 -10.83 -15.85
C VAL A 86 2.70 -11.44 -16.73
N ASN A 87 2.62 -12.77 -16.73
CA ASN A 87 1.66 -13.53 -17.54
C ASN A 87 0.82 -14.42 -16.64
N CYS A 88 -0.48 -14.45 -16.89
CA CYS A 88 -1.37 -15.39 -16.21
C CYS A 88 -1.23 -16.78 -16.84
N VAL A 89 -0.90 -17.78 -16.04
CA VAL A 89 -0.69 -19.17 -16.47
C VAL A 89 -1.48 -20.13 -15.60
N GLU A 90 -1.79 -21.30 -16.16
CA GLU A 90 -2.31 -22.43 -15.39
C GLU A 90 -1.16 -23.12 -14.64
N ASP A 91 -1.34 -23.39 -13.35
CA ASP A 91 -0.42 -24.16 -12.52
C ASP A 91 -0.77 -25.65 -12.51
N VAL A 92 0.11 -26.47 -11.91
CA VAL A 92 -0.03 -27.92 -11.83
C VAL A 92 -1.35 -28.36 -11.18
N ASP A 93 -1.88 -27.59 -10.22
CA ASP A 93 -3.14 -27.85 -9.53
C ASP A 93 -4.38 -27.31 -10.29
N LYS A 94 -4.19 -26.82 -11.52
CA LYS A 94 -5.20 -26.17 -12.37
C LYS A 94 -5.71 -24.82 -11.84
N SER A 95 -5.02 -24.23 -10.88
CA SER A 95 -5.24 -22.85 -10.48
C SER A 95 -4.50 -21.88 -11.42
N ALA A 96 -4.97 -20.66 -11.53
CA ALA A 96 -4.34 -19.60 -12.30
C ALA A 96 -3.42 -18.76 -11.40
N LYS A 97 -2.16 -18.61 -11.81
CA LYS A 97 -1.16 -17.79 -11.12
C LYS A 97 -0.36 -16.94 -12.10
N PHE A 98 0.29 -15.91 -11.58
CA PHE A 98 1.24 -15.16 -12.39
C PHE A 98 2.60 -15.86 -12.43
N ILE A 99 3.14 -16.03 -13.63
CA ILE A 99 4.58 -16.17 -13.83
C ILE A 99 5.16 -14.79 -14.14
N TYR A 100 6.29 -14.45 -13.54
CA TYR A 100 6.89 -13.12 -13.63
C TYR A 100 8.41 -13.18 -13.51
N ALA A 101 9.07 -12.10 -13.91
CA ALA A 101 10.48 -11.87 -13.69
C ALA A 101 10.66 -10.67 -12.75
N HIS A 102 11.37 -10.88 -11.64
CA HIS A 102 11.87 -9.78 -10.84
C HIS A 102 13.06 -9.15 -11.56
N VAL A 103 13.06 -7.81 -11.69
CA VAL A 103 14.14 -7.07 -12.33
C VAL A 103 15.09 -6.56 -11.26
N ASP A 104 16.29 -7.12 -11.21
CA ASP A 104 17.34 -6.59 -10.36
C ASP A 104 18.01 -5.41 -11.06
N CYS A 105 17.96 -4.25 -10.42
CA CYS A 105 18.46 -3.02 -11.01
C CYS A 105 19.98 -3.01 -11.08
N ALA A 106 20.52 -2.63 -12.25
CA ALA A 106 21.95 -2.67 -12.54
C ALA A 106 22.77 -1.83 -11.54
N GLU A 107 22.18 -0.77 -10.99
CA GLU A 107 22.80 0.10 -9.99
C GLU A 107 23.06 -0.56 -8.64
N PHE A 108 22.49 -1.73 -8.35
CA PHE A 108 22.78 -2.51 -7.14
C PHE A 108 24.03 -3.37 -7.27
N PHE A 109 24.48 -3.65 -8.50
CA PHE A 109 25.66 -4.47 -8.77
C PHE A 109 26.92 -3.63 -9.01
N ARG A 110 26.82 -2.30 -8.94
CA ARG A 110 27.95 -1.38 -9.11
C ARG A 110 28.08 -0.47 -7.89
N PRO A 111 29.31 -0.20 -7.42
CA PRO A 111 29.53 0.79 -6.38
C PRO A 111 28.90 2.13 -6.77
N TRP A 112 28.36 2.82 -5.78
CA TRP A 112 27.95 4.21 -5.95
C TRP A 112 29.16 5.04 -6.37
N LYS A 113 29.04 5.79 -7.46
CA LYS A 113 30.06 6.74 -7.89
C LYS A 113 29.88 8.05 -7.13
N GLU A 114 30.87 8.39 -6.32
CA GLU A 114 30.89 9.68 -5.63
C GLU A 114 30.80 10.83 -6.65
N GLY A 115 30.02 11.86 -6.35
CA GLY A 115 29.81 13.01 -7.24
C GLY A 115 28.76 12.83 -8.34
N CYS A 116 28.19 11.63 -8.52
CA CYS A 116 27.16 11.36 -9.51
C CYS A 116 25.74 11.32 -8.92
N ILE A 117 24.74 11.72 -9.72
CA ILE A 117 23.31 11.64 -9.41
C ILE A 117 22.66 10.63 -10.35
N ARG A 118 21.99 9.62 -9.79
CA ARG A 118 21.24 8.63 -10.58
C ARG A 118 19.98 9.26 -11.16
N GLN A 119 19.75 8.97 -12.42
CA GLN A 119 18.62 9.49 -13.18
C GLN A 119 17.53 8.42 -13.29
N TYR A 120 16.32 8.75 -12.87
CA TYR A 120 15.14 7.91 -12.96
C TYR A 120 14.09 8.51 -13.89
N ALA A 121 13.42 7.67 -14.65
CA ALA A 121 12.27 8.05 -15.45
C ALA A 121 10.97 7.65 -14.76
N ALA A 122 9.91 8.43 -14.97
CA ALA A 122 8.58 8.09 -14.51
C ALA A 122 8.17 6.68 -14.97
N GLY A 123 7.53 5.93 -14.08
CA GLY A 123 7.09 4.55 -14.36
C GLY A 123 8.22 3.52 -14.42
N ARG A 124 9.49 3.89 -14.15
CA ARG A 124 10.61 2.95 -14.10
C ARG A 124 11.10 2.71 -12.69
N CYS A 125 11.34 1.44 -12.38
CA CYS A 125 11.86 1.09 -11.07
C CYS A 125 13.38 1.32 -10.96
N CYS A 126 14.15 1.01 -12.00
CA CYS A 126 15.62 1.15 -12.03
C CYS A 126 16.06 2.49 -12.60
N SER A 127 17.30 2.88 -12.30
CA SER A 127 17.90 4.05 -12.91
C SER A 127 18.11 3.83 -14.42
N THR A 128 18.02 4.93 -15.16
CA THR A 128 18.24 5.00 -16.61
C THR A 128 19.63 5.50 -16.96
N GLY A 129 20.35 6.03 -15.97
CA GLY A 129 21.69 6.57 -16.13
C GLY A 129 22.14 7.33 -14.88
N GLU A 130 23.21 8.10 -15.04
CA GLU A 130 23.76 8.98 -14.02
C GLU A 130 24.34 10.25 -14.66
N VAL A 131 24.33 11.34 -13.91
CA VAL A 131 24.96 12.63 -14.29
C VAL A 131 26.00 12.96 -13.23
N CYS A 132 27.23 13.24 -13.64
CA CYS A 132 28.38 13.38 -12.75
C CYS A 132 29.03 14.77 -12.87
N ASP A 133 29.87 15.08 -11.88
CA ASP A 133 30.80 16.22 -11.91
C ASP A 133 30.13 17.54 -12.28
N ALA A 134 30.74 18.34 -13.16
CA ALA A 134 30.27 19.67 -13.53
C ALA A 134 28.91 19.67 -14.25
N ASP A 135 28.49 18.53 -14.82
CA ASP A 135 27.17 18.43 -15.46
C ASP A 135 26.05 18.31 -14.43
N LYS A 136 26.35 17.78 -13.24
CA LYS A 136 25.39 17.74 -12.12
C LYS A 136 24.94 19.14 -11.72
N ASP A 137 25.86 20.10 -11.73
CA ASP A 137 25.57 21.48 -11.29
C ASP A 137 24.64 22.23 -12.25
N LYS A 138 24.39 21.67 -13.44
CA LYS A 138 23.43 22.19 -14.43
C LYS A 138 22.01 21.65 -14.22
N LEU A 139 21.84 20.61 -13.41
CA LEU A 139 20.53 20.00 -13.15
C LEU A 139 19.63 20.97 -12.38
N ALA A 140 18.34 20.97 -12.73
CA ALA A 140 17.35 21.65 -11.91
C ALA A 140 17.33 21.06 -10.49
N LYS A 141 16.82 21.83 -9.52
CA LYS A 141 16.70 21.39 -8.13
C LYS A 141 15.25 21.48 -7.67
N CYS A 142 14.79 20.43 -7.01
CA CYS A 142 13.50 20.35 -6.36
C CYS A 142 13.66 20.44 -4.84
N SER A 143 12.66 20.97 -4.16
CA SER A 143 12.57 20.91 -2.70
C SER A 143 11.35 20.09 -2.31
N LEU A 144 11.51 19.09 -1.45
CA LEU A 144 10.41 18.33 -0.87
C LEU A 144 10.73 18.03 0.59
N GLY A 145 9.87 18.46 1.52
CA GLY A 145 10.06 18.18 2.94
C GLY A 145 11.28 18.87 3.55
N GLY A 146 11.70 20.01 2.97
CA GLY A 146 12.95 20.69 3.36
C GLY A 146 14.24 20.00 2.89
N GLN A 147 14.14 18.91 2.10
CA GLN A 147 15.29 18.29 1.42
C GLN A 147 15.38 18.81 -0.01
N THR A 148 16.60 19.05 -0.49
CA THR A 148 16.88 19.44 -1.87
C THR A 148 17.32 18.22 -2.68
N TYR A 149 16.70 18.04 -3.83
CA TYR A 149 16.97 16.97 -4.79
C TYR A 149 17.40 17.56 -6.11
N TYR A 150 18.20 16.82 -6.85
CA TYR A 150 18.57 17.13 -8.23
C TYR A 150 17.57 16.51 -9.20
N GLU A 151 17.41 17.14 -10.35
CA GLU A 151 16.60 16.63 -11.45
C GLU A 151 16.97 15.17 -11.77
N GLY A 152 15.94 14.35 -11.95
CA GLY A 152 16.04 12.91 -12.19
C GLY A 152 16.07 12.05 -10.91
N GLU A 153 16.17 12.63 -9.72
CA GLU A 153 16.11 11.85 -8.47
C GLU A 153 14.67 11.41 -8.14
N LYS A 154 14.56 10.23 -7.51
CA LYS A 154 13.33 9.82 -6.82
C LYS A 154 13.28 10.48 -5.45
N MET A 155 12.12 11.01 -5.09
CA MET A 155 11.88 11.70 -3.83
C MET A 155 10.81 10.97 -3.04
N GLN A 156 11.07 10.71 -1.76
CA GLN A 156 10.09 10.12 -0.86
C GLN A 156 9.32 11.24 -0.15
N VAL A 157 7.99 11.16 -0.12
CA VAL A 157 7.19 12.15 0.60
C VAL A 157 7.33 11.91 2.11
N PRO A 158 7.77 12.91 2.90
CA PRO A 158 7.88 12.73 4.35
C PRO A 158 6.53 12.39 4.98
N GLY A 159 6.50 11.36 5.81
CA GLY A 159 5.28 10.91 6.48
C GLY A 159 4.27 10.15 5.60
N ASP A 160 4.53 10.03 4.30
CA ASP A 160 3.70 9.25 3.37
C ASP A 160 4.57 8.23 2.63
N PRO A 161 4.79 7.03 3.22
CA PRO A 161 5.59 5.99 2.59
C PRO A 161 4.94 5.41 1.33
N CYS A 162 3.67 5.72 1.06
CA CYS A 162 2.93 5.26 -0.09
C CYS A 162 3.07 6.17 -1.31
N ARG A 163 3.70 7.34 -1.16
CA ARG A 163 3.83 8.32 -2.22
C ARG A 163 5.29 8.61 -2.51
N SER A 164 5.63 8.44 -3.78
CA SER A 164 6.95 8.79 -4.31
C SER A 164 6.79 9.79 -5.44
N CYS A 165 7.75 10.70 -5.56
CA CYS A 165 7.78 11.73 -6.57
C CYS A 165 9.07 11.63 -7.38
N TYR A 166 9.08 12.30 -8.53
CA TYR A 166 10.29 12.48 -9.33
C TYR A 166 10.65 13.95 -9.35
N CYS A 167 11.93 14.26 -9.15
CA CYS A 167 12.39 15.63 -9.32
C CYS A 167 12.49 15.93 -10.82
N ASP A 168 11.66 16.85 -11.28
CA ASP A 168 11.68 17.40 -12.63
C ASP A 168 11.68 18.94 -12.56
N ALA A 169 12.06 19.61 -13.65
CA ALA A 169 12.14 21.07 -13.69
C ALA A 169 10.80 21.79 -13.43
N GLY A 170 9.66 21.10 -13.55
CA GLY A 170 8.32 21.60 -13.27
C GLY A 170 7.79 21.25 -11.88
N PHE A 171 8.58 20.58 -11.04
CA PHE A 171 8.13 20.10 -9.74
C PHE A 171 7.68 21.25 -8.83
N ASN A 172 6.49 21.08 -8.23
CA ASN A 172 5.93 22.04 -7.30
C ASN A 172 5.51 21.34 -6.01
N GLU A 173 6.22 21.59 -4.91
CA GLU A 173 5.92 21.02 -3.59
C GLU A 173 4.50 21.36 -3.11
N LYS A 174 3.91 22.48 -3.57
CA LYS A 174 2.54 22.89 -3.21
C LYS A 174 1.48 22.16 -4.02
N ASN A 175 1.85 21.54 -5.14
CA ASN A 175 0.94 20.76 -5.97
C ASN A 175 1.63 19.46 -6.41
N LEU A 176 1.43 18.41 -5.63
CA LEU A 176 2.01 17.09 -5.87
C LEU A 176 1.27 16.30 -6.96
N GLU A 177 0.15 16.81 -7.48
CA GLU A 177 -0.60 16.14 -8.54
C GLU A 177 0.22 16.05 -9.83
N GLY A 178 0.30 14.86 -10.43
CA GLY A 178 1.03 14.60 -11.67
C GLY A 178 2.53 14.35 -11.50
N SER A 179 3.19 14.99 -10.53
CA SER A 179 4.63 14.76 -10.23
C SER A 179 4.88 13.61 -9.25
N CYS A 180 3.87 13.22 -8.50
CA CYS A 180 3.94 12.13 -7.54
C CYS A 180 3.01 10.99 -7.91
N VAL A 181 3.48 9.77 -7.70
CA VAL A 181 2.75 8.54 -7.93
C VAL A 181 2.52 7.83 -6.61
N GLU A 182 1.32 7.27 -6.47
CA GLU A 182 0.96 6.44 -5.34
C GLU A 182 1.32 4.99 -5.63
N GLN A 183 2.07 4.36 -4.73
CA GLN A 183 2.55 3.00 -4.91
C GLN A 183 1.41 1.99 -4.77
N LYS A 184 1.18 1.13 -5.77
CA LYS A 184 0.31 -0.03 -5.64
C LYS A 184 1.09 -1.22 -5.07
N CYS A 185 0.44 -2.07 -4.28
CA CYS A 185 1.08 -3.24 -3.67
C CYS A 185 0.82 -4.49 -4.51
N SER A 186 1.88 -5.10 -5.05
CA SER A 186 1.81 -6.24 -5.98
C SER A 186 1.80 -7.61 -5.31
N PHE A 187 1.33 -7.71 -4.06
CA PHE A 187 1.27 -8.98 -3.35
C PHE A 187 0.40 -10.02 -4.06
N GLU A 188 -0.52 -9.62 -4.94
CA GLU A 188 -1.30 -10.56 -5.74
C GLU A 188 -0.45 -11.33 -6.78
N ILE A 189 0.79 -10.86 -7.05
CA ILE A 189 1.74 -11.56 -7.90
C ILE A 189 2.45 -12.70 -7.16
N TYR A 190 2.80 -12.50 -5.87
CA TYR A 190 3.71 -13.40 -5.13
C TYR A 190 3.13 -14.02 -3.85
N ALA A 191 1.99 -13.54 -3.37
CA ALA A 191 1.35 -13.97 -2.12
C ALA A 191 -0.13 -14.37 -2.32
N VAL A 192 -0.52 -14.69 -3.56
CA VAL A 192 -1.90 -15.08 -3.89
C VAL A 192 -2.36 -16.30 -3.11
N ASP A 193 -1.51 -17.31 -2.95
CA ASP A 193 -1.82 -18.53 -2.19
C ASP A 193 -2.10 -18.21 -0.71
N LYS A 194 -1.28 -17.32 -0.12
CA LYS A 194 -1.49 -16.86 1.26
C LYS A 194 -2.82 -16.11 1.40
N LEU A 195 -3.11 -15.20 0.46
CA LEU A 195 -4.36 -14.45 0.44
C LEU A 195 -5.57 -15.38 0.31
N GLN A 196 -5.52 -16.37 -0.59
CA GLN A 196 -6.58 -17.35 -0.81
C GLN A 196 -6.77 -18.28 0.39
N ALA A 197 -5.69 -18.62 1.10
CA ALA A 197 -5.74 -19.34 2.36
C ALA A 197 -6.32 -18.49 3.52
N GLY A 198 -6.67 -17.23 3.28
CA GLY A 198 -7.25 -16.34 4.30
C GLY A 198 -6.21 -15.75 5.26
N ALA A 199 -4.96 -15.60 4.82
CA ALA A 199 -3.92 -14.92 5.60
C ALA A 199 -4.22 -13.43 5.78
N ALA A 200 -3.75 -12.87 6.90
CA ALA A 200 -3.86 -11.45 7.22
C ALA A 200 -2.58 -10.70 6.78
N PRO A 201 -2.68 -9.56 6.09
CA PRO A 201 -1.52 -8.74 5.77
C PRO A 201 -0.86 -8.19 7.04
N VAL A 202 0.47 -8.27 7.10
CA VAL A 202 1.30 -7.75 8.18
C VAL A 202 2.00 -6.48 7.73
N TYR A 203 1.68 -5.38 8.38
CA TYR A 203 2.29 -4.09 8.12
C TYR A 203 3.43 -3.81 9.09
N LYS A 204 4.47 -3.15 8.58
CA LYS A 204 5.60 -2.65 9.36
C LYS A 204 5.60 -1.13 9.31
N ASP A 205 5.97 -0.49 10.41
CA ASP A 205 6.03 0.97 10.47
C ASP A 205 6.96 1.55 9.38
N GLY A 206 6.53 2.67 8.79
CA GLY A 206 7.21 3.30 7.66
C GLY A 206 7.14 2.55 6.32
N ILE A 207 6.43 1.42 6.21
CA ILE A 207 6.27 0.65 4.97
C ILE A 207 4.83 0.76 4.45
N CYS A 208 4.67 1.16 3.18
CA CYS A 208 3.36 1.34 2.57
C CYS A 208 2.57 0.04 2.37
N CYS A 209 3.27 -1.01 1.93
CA CYS A 209 2.66 -2.28 1.54
C CYS A 209 2.80 -3.32 2.65
N PRO A 210 1.96 -4.37 2.66
CA PRO A 210 2.18 -5.51 3.55
C PRO A 210 3.61 -6.04 3.41
N TRP A 211 4.33 -6.07 4.52
CA TRP A 211 5.68 -6.61 4.63
C TRP A 211 5.68 -8.14 4.56
N ASP A 212 4.70 -8.76 5.22
CA ASP A 212 4.47 -10.19 5.18
C ASP A 212 2.97 -10.49 5.36
N TRP A 213 2.63 -11.76 5.53
CA TRP A 213 1.29 -12.28 5.70
C TRP A 213 1.28 -13.33 6.81
N ARG A 214 0.48 -13.10 7.85
CA ARG A 214 0.26 -14.08 8.91
C ARG A 214 -0.71 -15.12 8.35
N THR A 215 -0.24 -16.34 8.16
CA THR A 215 -1.08 -17.44 7.70
C THR A 215 -1.95 -17.96 8.84
N PRO A 216 -3.18 -18.45 8.55
CA PRO A 216 -4.00 -19.12 9.55
C PRO A 216 -3.32 -20.37 10.08
N SER A 217 -3.47 -20.63 11.38
CA SER A 217 -3.01 -21.85 12.04
C SER A 217 -4.13 -22.38 12.93
N GLU A 218 -4.20 -23.70 13.11
CA GLU A 218 -5.20 -24.34 13.98
C GLU A 218 -5.12 -23.86 15.45
N SER A 219 -3.94 -23.39 15.86
CA SER A 219 -3.67 -22.85 17.19
C SER A 219 -4.10 -21.39 17.37
N ALA A 220 -4.54 -20.70 16.31
CA ALA A 220 -4.92 -19.30 16.39
C ALA A 220 -6.19 -19.13 17.23
N LYS A 221 -6.10 -18.33 18.28
CA LYS A 221 -7.22 -18.04 19.19
C LYS A 221 -7.66 -16.59 19.06
N ILE A 222 -8.98 -16.39 19.18
CA ILE A 222 -9.61 -15.07 19.17
C ILE A 222 -9.66 -14.55 20.60
N VAL A 223 -9.13 -13.34 20.81
CA VAL A 223 -9.30 -12.53 22.01
C VAL A 223 -10.44 -11.56 21.75
N ARG A 224 -11.54 -11.69 22.50
CA ARG A 224 -12.72 -10.83 22.29
C ARG A 224 -12.49 -9.43 22.82
N GLY A 225 -12.82 -8.43 22.01
CA GLY A 225 -12.75 -7.03 22.39
C GLY A 225 -13.88 -6.61 23.31
N SER A 226 -13.64 -5.59 24.15
CA SER A 226 -14.64 -5.00 25.05
C SER A 226 -15.82 -4.35 24.30
N SER A 227 -15.61 -3.97 23.03
CA SER A 227 -16.59 -3.41 22.10
C SER A 227 -16.96 -4.39 20.96
N SER A 228 -16.72 -5.68 21.16
CA SER A 228 -17.06 -6.73 20.19
C SER A 228 -18.57 -6.74 19.90
N GLY A 229 -18.94 -6.65 18.62
CA GLY A 229 -20.34 -6.59 18.18
C GLY A 229 -20.74 -5.33 17.40
N SER A 230 -19.79 -4.44 17.07
CA SER A 230 -20.02 -3.43 16.02
C SER A 230 -20.27 -4.10 14.66
N GLN A 231 -21.10 -3.49 13.81
CA GLN A 231 -21.58 -4.11 12.56
C GLN A 231 -20.42 -4.38 11.58
N GLY A 232 -19.94 -5.61 11.55
CA GLY A 232 -18.91 -6.04 10.59
C GLY A 232 -18.12 -7.25 11.09
N GLN A 233 -17.62 -8.04 10.15
CA GLN A 233 -16.82 -9.23 10.45
C GLN A 233 -15.63 -9.34 9.51
N CYS A 234 -14.50 -9.76 10.06
CA CYS A 234 -13.29 -10.07 9.30
C CYS A 234 -13.08 -11.59 9.23
N LYS A 235 -12.46 -12.04 8.15
CA LYS A 235 -12.06 -13.43 7.93
C LYS A 235 -10.55 -13.60 8.15
N PHE A 236 -10.20 -14.73 8.74
CA PHE A 236 -8.82 -15.20 8.90
C PHE A 236 -8.80 -16.73 8.82
N GLY A 237 -8.49 -17.27 7.64
CA GLY A 237 -8.82 -18.65 7.30
C GLY A 237 -10.31 -18.93 7.56
N ASP A 238 -10.60 -19.96 8.35
CA ASP A 238 -11.95 -20.32 8.76
C ASP A 238 -12.50 -19.47 9.93
N LEU A 239 -11.64 -18.72 10.61
CA LEU A 239 -12.04 -17.88 11.74
C LEU A 239 -12.80 -16.65 11.26
N THR A 240 -13.83 -16.30 12.03
CA THR A 240 -14.61 -15.07 11.82
C THR A 240 -14.50 -14.23 13.09
N LEU A 241 -13.94 -13.03 12.94
CA LEU A 241 -13.74 -12.08 14.02
C LEU A 241 -14.75 -10.95 13.87
N ASN A 242 -15.40 -10.53 14.96
CA ASN A 242 -16.19 -9.31 14.91
C ASN A 242 -15.26 -8.10 14.94
N VAL A 243 -15.72 -6.96 14.43
CA VAL A 243 -14.95 -5.72 14.57
C VAL A 243 -14.68 -5.44 16.06
N GLY A 244 -13.40 -5.21 16.39
CA GLY A 244 -12.88 -5.06 17.74
C GLY A 244 -12.28 -6.34 18.35
N ASP A 245 -12.49 -7.52 17.75
CA ASP A 245 -11.80 -8.75 18.16
C ASP A 245 -10.35 -8.76 17.64
N SER A 246 -9.46 -9.43 18.37
CA SER A 246 -8.05 -9.61 18.02
C SER A 246 -7.67 -11.09 17.97
N LEU A 247 -6.56 -11.40 17.32
CA LEU A 247 -5.91 -12.70 17.46
C LEU A 247 -4.90 -12.64 18.61
N GLU A 248 -4.68 -13.77 19.29
CA GLU A 248 -3.54 -13.88 20.20
C GLU A 248 -2.25 -13.46 19.48
N PRO A 249 -1.39 -12.64 20.13
CA PRO A 249 -0.11 -12.23 19.54
C PRO A 249 0.72 -13.44 19.16
N LEU A 250 1.29 -13.41 17.96
CA LEU A 250 2.22 -14.44 17.49
C LEU A 250 3.63 -13.84 17.49
N GLN A 251 4.57 -14.51 18.15
CA GLN A 251 5.97 -14.08 18.16
C GLN A 251 6.79 -14.98 17.24
N ASP A 252 7.63 -14.36 16.41
CA ASP A 252 8.57 -15.05 15.53
C ASP A 252 9.94 -14.32 15.53
N PRO A 253 10.94 -14.77 14.75
CA PRO A 253 12.24 -14.09 14.68
C PRO A 253 12.21 -12.66 14.14
N GLN A 254 11.13 -12.24 13.46
CA GLN A 254 10.98 -10.88 12.91
C GLN A 254 10.35 -9.90 13.92
N GLY A 255 9.57 -10.40 14.88
CA GLY A 255 8.96 -9.59 15.93
C GLY A 255 7.64 -10.15 16.45
N THR A 256 6.82 -9.29 17.04
CA THR A 256 5.48 -9.67 17.52
C THR A 256 4.42 -9.22 16.53
N HIS A 257 3.60 -10.17 16.07
CA HIS A 257 2.48 -9.93 15.17
C HIS A 257 1.22 -9.68 15.99
N GLN A 258 0.79 -8.43 16.07
CA GLN A 258 -0.48 -8.04 16.67
C GLN A 258 -1.54 -7.89 15.58
N CYS A 259 -2.63 -8.64 15.68
CA CYS A 259 -3.66 -8.65 14.64
C CYS A 259 -5.03 -8.35 15.21
N GLU A 260 -5.80 -7.54 14.49
CA GLU A 260 -7.14 -7.13 14.87
C GLU A 260 -8.09 -7.06 13.68
N CYS A 261 -9.37 -7.31 13.94
CA CYS A 261 -10.44 -6.96 13.01
C CYS A 261 -10.82 -5.49 13.22
N ALA A 262 -10.14 -4.59 12.53
CA ALA A 262 -10.44 -3.16 12.56
C ALA A 262 -11.40 -2.73 11.44
N ILE A 263 -11.15 -3.20 10.20
CA ILE A 263 -11.94 -2.83 9.02
C ILE A 263 -12.16 -4.10 8.16
N PRO A 264 -13.40 -4.64 8.09
CA PRO A 264 -13.74 -5.78 7.23
C PRO A 264 -13.41 -5.57 5.75
N PRO A 265 -13.19 -6.65 4.98
CA PRO A 265 -13.44 -8.06 5.32
C PRO A 265 -12.24 -8.87 5.84
N LEU A 266 -11.03 -8.33 5.88
CA LEU A 266 -9.80 -9.02 6.30
C LEU A 266 -9.35 -8.57 7.69
N VAL A 267 -8.73 -9.50 8.42
CA VAL A 267 -7.95 -9.16 9.61
C VAL A 267 -6.68 -8.43 9.18
N HIS A 268 -6.24 -7.43 9.94
CA HIS A 268 -4.96 -6.76 9.69
C HIS A 268 -3.99 -7.02 10.83
N CYS A 269 -2.71 -7.11 10.49
CA CYS A 269 -1.64 -7.28 11.45
C CYS A 269 -0.64 -6.13 11.38
N LYS A 270 -0.01 -5.84 12.52
CA LYS A 270 1.15 -4.96 12.63
C LYS A 270 2.29 -5.74 13.29
N LEU A 271 3.49 -5.55 12.76
CA LEU A 271 4.73 -6.01 13.36
C LEU A 271 5.20 -4.95 14.37
N VAL A 272 5.35 -5.36 15.63
CA VAL A 272 5.80 -4.54 16.76
C VAL A 272 6.97 -5.17 17.49
#